data_AF-A0A6G3XUL6-F1
#
_entry.id   AF-A0A6G3XUL6-F1
#
_cell.length_a   1.000
_cell.length_b   1.000
_cell.length_c   1.000
_cell.angle_alpha   90.00
_cell.angle_beta   90.00
_cell.angle_gamma   90.00
#
_symmetry.space_group_name_H-M   'P 1'
#
loop_
_entity.id
_entity.type
_entity.pdbx_description
1 polymer ?
#
loop_
_entity_poly.entity_id
_entity_poly.type
_entity_poly.pdbx_seq_one_letter_code
_entity_poly.pdbx_strand_id
1 'polypeptide(L)'
;MTALCGEVTGWSGERCRGVVTKLIASGVLRDSTFRHPLLDGAERWDSYGWLDALILHCRTEGQPYGDVVDAARPNDPDAILRERMDRYGPPSFWKRVGGESLVLPEPAPYPDRDLGEVLLARRTHVPWSGTPMTAPRLSRVLADVNRPLVDLRRRAEREYTSRPSVLLENTYGDIETYVAVFDVEGVEPGLYHYAPDRHQLCLVRRGELREEVRTAFTGQERA
;
A
#
# COMPACT_ATOMS: atom_id res chain seq x y z
N MET A 1 -35.27 -27.52 17.46
CA MET A 1 -35.72 -26.13 17.20
C MET A 1 -36.82 -25.69 18.18
N THR A 2 -36.78 -26.14 19.44
CA THR A 2 -37.95 -26.12 20.34
C THR A 2 -37.75 -25.29 21.62
N ALA A 3 -36.63 -24.60 21.79
CA ALA A 3 -36.30 -23.95 23.08
C ALA A 3 -35.77 -22.50 22.96
N LEU A 4 -36.06 -21.78 21.87
CA LEU A 4 -35.63 -20.38 21.70
C LEU A 4 -36.75 -19.34 21.90
N CYS A 5 -37.96 -19.75 22.28
CA CYS A 5 -39.16 -18.91 22.16
C CYS A 5 -39.84 -18.47 23.46
N GLY A 6 -39.20 -18.55 24.62
CA GLY A 6 -39.79 -18.01 25.84
C GLY A 6 -38.74 -17.37 26.71
N GLU A 7 -38.75 -16.03 26.76
CA GLU A 7 -38.39 -15.16 27.91
C GLU A 7 -37.55 -13.93 27.55
N VAL A 8 -36.81 -13.89 26.43
CA VAL A 8 -35.81 -12.82 26.23
C VAL A 8 -36.34 -11.54 25.52
N THR A 9 -37.51 -11.53 24.86
CA THR A 9 -37.89 -10.37 24.00
C THR A 9 -39.35 -9.94 23.98
N GLY A 10 -40.29 -10.62 24.66
CA GLY A 10 -41.72 -10.26 24.59
C GLY A 10 -42.39 -10.52 23.22
N TRP A 11 -41.78 -11.33 22.36
CA TRP A 11 -42.31 -11.70 21.04
C TRP A 11 -42.99 -13.08 21.08
N SER A 12 -44.08 -13.25 20.33
CA SER A 12 -44.74 -14.56 20.19
C SER A 12 -43.88 -15.53 19.37
N GLY A 13 -43.97 -16.83 19.67
CA GLY A 13 -43.22 -17.87 18.94
C GLY A 13 -43.54 -17.91 17.44
N GLU A 14 -44.75 -17.53 17.03
CA GLU A 14 -45.13 -17.38 15.62
C GLU A 14 -44.38 -16.24 14.93
N ARG A 15 -44.28 -15.08 15.60
CA ARG A 15 -43.55 -13.93 15.08
C ARG A 15 -42.05 -14.22 14.96
N CYS A 16 -41.47 -14.90 15.95
CA CYS A 16 -40.07 -15.36 15.89
C CYS A 16 -39.81 -16.31 14.72
N ARG A 17 -40.68 -17.31 14.50
CA ARG A 17 -40.58 -18.21 13.35
C ARG A 17 -40.67 -17.44 12.02
N GLY A 18 -41.60 -16.50 11.91
CA GLY A 18 -41.74 -15.66 10.72
C GLY A 18 -40.47 -14.85 10.39
N VAL A 19 -39.78 -14.31 11.39
CA VAL A 19 -38.50 -13.62 11.18
C VAL A 19 -37.38 -14.58 10.78
N VAL A 20 -37.23 -15.72 11.46
CA VAL A 20 -36.20 -16.72 11.11
C VAL A 20 -36.39 -17.20 9.68
N THR A 21 -37.61 -17.48 9.25
CA THR A 21 -37.91 -17.86 7.86
C THR A 21 -37.49 -16.77 6.87
N LYS A 22 -37.75 -15.49 7.17
CA LYS A 22 -37.31 -14.37 6.33
C LYS A 22 -35.78 -14.27 6.26
N LEU A 23 -35.09 -14.46 7.38
CA LEU A 23 -33.61 -14.41 7.43
C LEU A 23 -32.96 -15.58 6.68
N ILE A 24 -33.56 -16.76 6.72
CA ILE A 24 -33.12 -17.92 5.91
C ILE A 24 -33.36 -17.64 4.43
N ALA A 25 -34.56 -17.15 4.08
CA ALA A 25 -34.91 -16.82 2.70
C ALA A 25 -34.02 -15.72 2.11
N SER A 26 -33.57 -14.76 2.93
CA SER A 26 -32.63 -13.72 2.54
C SER A 26 -31.16 -14.15 2.59
N GLY A 27 -30.86 -15.41 2.95
CA GLY A 27 -29.50 -15.95 3.03
C GLY A 27 -28.65 -15.41 4.19
N VAL A 28 -29.25 -14.66 5.13
CA VAL A 28 -28.59 -14.14 6.33
C VAL A 28 -28.38 -15.26 7.35
N LEU A 29 -29.35 -16.16 7.47
CA LEU A 29 -29.22 -17.40 8.22
C LEU A 29 -29.15 -18.59 7.27
N ARG A 30 -28.43 -19.63 7.68
CA ARG A 30 -28.44 -20.95 7.04
C ARG A 30 -28.78 -21.99 8.09
N ASP A 31 -29.21 -23.16 7.64
CA ASP A 31 -29.37 -24.30 8.54
C ASP A 31 -28.03 -24.61 9.21
N SER A 32 -28.04 -25.03 10.48
CA SER A 32 -26.80 -25.37 11.21
C SER A 32 -26.00 -26.51 10.57
N THR A 33 -26.64 -27.34 9.74
CA THR A 33 -26.00 -28.42 8.98
C THR A 33 -25.39 -27.95 7.66
N PHE A 34 -25.69 -26.73 7.22
CA PHE A 34 -25.12 -26.16 6.00
C PHE A 34 -23.63 -25.87 6.21
N ARG A 35 -22.78 -26.47 5.38
CA ARG A 35 -21.36 -26.12 5.27
C ARG A 35 -21.08 -25.52 3.91
N HIS A 36 -20.52 -24.30 3.89
CA HIS A 36 -20.08 -23.66 2.65
C HIS A 36 -18.80 -24.33 2.14
N PRO A 37 -18.59 -24.52 0.82
CA PRO A 37 -17.37 -25.16 0.29
C PRO A 37 -16.06 -24.47 0.70
N LEU A 38 -16.10 -23.16 0.97
CA LEU A 38 -14.95 -22.38 1.43
C LEU A 38 -14.80 -22.32 2.96
N LEU A 39 -15.69 -22.97 3.72
CA LEU A 39 -15.73 -22.84 5.18
C LEU A 39 -14.47 -23.40 5.84
N ASP A 40 -13.92 -24.52 5.35
CA ASP A 40 -12.68 -25.09 5.89
C ASP A 40 -11.49 -24.13 5.70
N GLY A 41 -11.47 -23.35 4.60
CA GLY A 41 -10.49 -22.30 4.38
C GLY A 41 -10.67 -21.12 5.35
N ALA A 42 -11.91 -20.70 5.56
CA ALA A 42 -12.25 -19.63 6.50
C ALA A 42 -11.90 -20.01 7.95
N GLU A 43 -12.24 -21.21 8.39
CA GLU A 43 -11.89 -21.75 9.72
C GLU A 43 -10.37 -21.81 9.91
N ARG A 44 -9.61 -22.10 8.84
CA ARG A 44 -8.14 -22.07 8.90
C ARG A 44 -7.59 -20.66 9.08
N TRP A 45 -8.12 -19.67 8.37
CA TRP A 45 -7.71 -18.26 8.56
C TRP A 45 -8.06 -17.76 9.96
N ASP A 46 -9.25 -18.11 10.46
CA ASP A 46 -9.68 -17.77 11.81
C ASP A 46 -8.76 -18.38 12.88
N SER A 47 -8.28 -19.62 12.67
CA SER A 47 -7.31 -20.26 13.56
C SER A 47 -5.97 -19.51 13.68
N TYR A 48 -5.62 -18.67 12.69
CA TYR A 48 -4.46 -17.77 12.72
C TYR A 48 -4.79 -16.37 13.29
N GLY A 49 -6.05 -16.10 13.66
CA GLY A 49 -6.52 -14.79 14.07
C GLY A 49 -6.68 -13.81 12.91
N TRP A 50 -6.89 -14.30 11.68
CA TRP A 50 -6.90 -13.49 10.45
C TRP A 50 -8.30 -13.17 9.93
N LEU A 51 -9.32 -13.16 10.79
CA LEU A 51 -10.70 -12.93 10.37
C LEU A 51 -10.89 -11.61 9.61
N ASP A 52 -10.27 -10.52 10.07
CA ASP A 52 -10.35 -9.22 9.40
C ASP A 52 -9.73 -9.25 7.99
N ALA A 53 -8.60 -9.95 7.84
CA ALA A 53 -7.95 -10.14 6.55
C ALA A 53 -8.80 -11.00 5.60
N LEU A 54 -9.48 -12.02 6.13
CA LEU A 54 -10.41 -12.85 5.36
C LEU A 54 -11.59 -12.01 4.85
N ILE A 55 -12.17 -11.16 5.71
CA ILE A 55 -13.27 -10.27 5.32
C ILE A 55 -12.81 -9.33 4.20
N LEU A 56 -11.62 -8.74 4.32
CA LEU A 56 -11.06 -7.88 3.28
C LEU A 56 -10.85 -8.65 1.97
N HIS A 57 -10.25 -9.84 2.04
CA HIS A 57 -10.03 -10.71 0.88
C HIS A 57 -11.34 -11.02 0.17
N CYS A 58 -12.34 -11.57 0.88
CA CYS A 58 -13.64 -11.90 0.27
C CYS A 58 -14.40 -10.68 -0.27
N ARG A 59 -14.18 -9.49 0.30
CA ARG A 59 -14.79 -8.25 -0.19
C ARG A 59 -14.10 -7.67 -1.42
N THR A 60 -12.83 -7.99 -1.67
CA THR A 60 -12.02 -7.39 -2.73
C THR A 60 -11.70 -8.37 -3.86
N GLU A 61 -11.71 -9.67 -3.59
CA GLU A 61 -11.47 -10.71 -4.57
C GLU A 61 -12.53 -10.70 -5.66
N GLY A 62 -12.09 -10.67 -6.93
CA GLY A 62 -12.98 -10.74 -8.08
C GLY A 62 -13.90 -9.52 -8.26
N GLN A 63 -13.72 -8.46 -7.48
CA GLN A 63 -14.51 -7.25 -7.64
C GLN A 63 -14.14 -6.56 -8.97
N PRO A 64 -15.12 -6.31 -9.86
CA PRO A 64 -14.88 -5.45 -11.00
C PRO A 64 -14.60 -4.02 -10.50
N TYR A 65 -13.70 -3.31 -11.18
CA TYR A 65 -13.53 -1.88 -10.91
C TYR A 65 -14.85 -1.16 -11.18
N GLY A 66 -15.36 -0.47 -10.16
CA GLY A 66 -16.55 0.37 -10.24
C GLY A 66 -16.26 1.75 -9.65
N ASP A 67 -16.65 2.79 -10.36
CA ASP A 67 -16.48 4.18 -9.96
C ASP A 67 -17.47 4.62 -8.86
N VAL A 68 -18.60 3.93 -8.78
CA VAL A 68 -19.63 4.07 -7.76
C VAL A 68 -19.98 2.68 -7.21
N VAL A 69 -20.00 2.57 -5.88
CA VAL A 69 -20.43 1.34 -5.18
C VAL A 69 -21.83 0.96 -5.66
N ASP A 70 -22.03 -0.30 -6.07
CA ASP A 70 -23.29 -0.85 -6.58
C ASP A 70 -23.79 -0.30 -7.93
N ALA A 71 -22.93 0.36 -8.72
CA ALA A 71 -23.30 0.73 -10.09
C ALA A 71 -23.63 -0.51 -10.94
N ALA A 72 -24.80 -0.50 -11.60
CA ALA A 72 -25.22 -1.60 -12.47
C ALA A 72 -24.25 -1.82 -13.66
N ARG A 73 -23.53 -0.77 -14.07
CA ARG A 73 -22.41 -0.81 -15.02
C ARG A 73 -21.40 0.29 -14.62
N PRO A 74 -20.08 0.02 -14.63
CA PRO A 74 -19.07 1.06 -14.41
C PRO A 74 -19.16 2.14 -15.49
N ASN A 75 -19.01 3.41 -15.13
CA ASN A 75 -18.87 4.48 -16.12
C ASN A 75 -17.49 4.43 -16.80
N ASP A 76 -17.37 5.05 -17.97
CA ASP A 76 -16.08 5.19 -18.68
C ASP A 76 -15.05 5.90 -17.77
N PRO A 77 -13.95 5.24 -17.39
CA PRO A 77 -12.92 5.81 -16.51
C PRO A 77 -12.37 7.14 -17.02
N ASP A 78 -12.22 7.30 -18.33
CA ASP A 78 -11.69 8.55 -18.90
C ASP A 78 -12.70 9.71 -18.72
N ALA A 79 -13.99 9.44 -18.84
CA ALA A 79 -15.05 10.44 -18.65
C ALA A 79 -15.13 10.91 -17.20
N ILE A 80 -15.09 9.99 -16.23
CA ILE A 80 -15.10 10.32 -14.80
C ILE A 80 -13.87 11.16 -14.44
N LEU A 81 -12.69 10.74 -14.90
CA LEU A 81 -11.46 11.44 -14.57
C LEU A 81 -11.41 12.83 -15.23
N ARG A 82 -11.92 12.98 -16.45
CA ARG A 82 -12.12 14.31 -17.07
C ARG A 82 -12.99 15.21 -16.20
N GLU A 83 -14.18 14.74 -15.80
CA GLU A 83 -15.07 15.52 -14.93
C GLU A 83 -14.38 15.93 -13.61
N ARG A 84 -13.65 14.99 -12.99
CA ARG A 84 -12.91 15.28 -11.75
C ARG A 84 -11.81 16.31 -11.96
N MET A 85 -11.04 16.21 -13.05
CA MET A 85 -9.99 17.18 -13.36
C MET A 85 -10.54 18.55 -13.73
N ASP A 86 -11.68 18.63 -14.41
CA ASP A 86 -12.36 19.91 -14.68
C ASP A 86 -12.81 20.59 -13.38
N ARG A 87 -13.21 19.80 -12.38
CA ARG A 87 -13.67 20.31 -11.07
C ARG A 87 -12.52 20.67 -10.12
N TYR A 88 -11.50 19.83 -10.04
CA TYR A 88 -10.46 19.91 -8.99
C TYR A 88 -9.05 20.24 -9.52
N GLY A 89 -8.88 20.27 -10.85
CA GLY A 89 -7.58 20.29 -11.51
C GLY A 89 -6.95 18.89 -11.63
N PRO A 90 -5.90 18.75 -12.45
CA PRO A 90 -5.13 17.51 -12.53
C PRO A 90 -4.36 17.26 -11.22
N PRO A 91 -4.08 15.99 -10.88
CA PRO A 91 -3.23 15.68 -9.74
C PRO A 91 -1.80 16.17 -9.98
N SER A 92 -1.06 16.43 -8.91
CA SER A 92 0.37 16.67 -9.01
C SER A 92 1.11 15.35 -9.23
N PHE A 93 1.94 15.26 -10.26
CA PHE A 93 2.78 14.09 -10.53
C PHE A 93 3.98 13.98 -9.58
N TRP A 94 4.41 15.09 -9.00
CA TRP A 94 5.65 15.16 -8.22
C TRP A 94 5.43 15.91 -6.92
N LYS A 95 5.53 15.20 -5.80
CA LYS A 95 5.50 15.82 -4.48
C LYS A 95 6.67 16.81 -4.33
N ARG A 96 6.37 17.98 -3.77
CA ARG A 96 7.35 19.01 -3.46
C ARG A 96 7.37 19.25 -1.96
N VAL A 97 8.53 19.03 -1.36
CA VAL A 97 8.84 19.45 0.01
C VAL A 97 9.70 20.70 -0.10
N GLY A 98 9.26 21.79 0.53
CA GLY A 98 10.01 23.04 0.58
C GLY A 98 11.18 22.96 1.58
N GLY A 99 12.08 23.94 1.52
CA GLY A 99 13.26 24.01 2.41
C GLY A 99 14.56 23.72 1.68
N GLU A 100 15.58 23.37 2.47
CA GLU A 100 16.92 23.04 1.97
C GLU A 100 16.90 21.73 1.18
N SER A 101 17.63 21.69 0.06
CA SER A 101 17.75 20.50 -0.77
C SER A 101 19.19 20.25 -1.18
N LEU A 102 19.56 18.98 -1.25
CA LEU A 102 20.85 18.50 -1.71
C LEU A 102 20.66 17.72 -3.02
N VAL A 103 21.27 18.18 -4.11
CA VAL A 103 21.34 17.39 -5.35
C VAL A 103 22.27 16.21 -5.12
N LEU A 104 21.81 15.00 -5.42
CA LEU A 104 22.62 13.81 -5.25
C LEU A 104 23.71 13.75 -6.33
N PRO A 105 24.91 13.24 -5.99
CA PRO A 105 25.95 13.03 -6.98
C PRO A 105 25.56 11.94 -7.97
N GLU A 106 26.33 11.83 -9.05
CA GLU A 106 26.14 10.76 -10.04
C GLU A 106 26.13 9.37 -9.35
N PRO A 107 25.15 8.52 -9.69
CA PRO A 107 25.05 7.16 -9.15
C PRO A 107 26.32 6.35 -9.36
N ALA A 108 26.83 5.72 -8.28
CA ALA A 108 27.99 4.84 -8.36
C ALA A 108 27.81 3.73 -9.41
N PRO A 109 28.84 3.33 -10.17
CA PRO A 109 28.72 2.20 -11.10
C PRO A 109 28.46 0.90 -10.34
N TYR A 110 27.80 -0.06 -10.99
CA TYR A 110 27.72 -1.40 -10.44
C TYR A 110 29.08 -2.09 -10.51
N PRO A 111 29.43 -2.91 -9.50
CA PRO A 111 30.51 -3.87 -9.66
C PRO A 111 30.12 -4.89 -10.74
N ASP A 112 31.09 -5.36 -11.50
CA ASP A 112 30.89 -6.44 -12.46
C ASP A 112 30.61 -7.75 -11.71
N ARG A 113 29.35 -8.22 -11.77
CA ARG A 113 28.86 -9.42 -11.07
C ARG A 113 27.75 -10.09 -11.86
N ASP A 114 27.73 -11.42 -11.81
CA ASP A 114 26.64 -12.21 -12.37
C ASP A 114 25.33 -12.03 -11.57
N LEU A 115 24.20 -11.97 -12.27
CA LEU A 115 22.88 -11.79 -11.65
C LEU A 115 22.51 -12.97 -10.74
N GLY A 116 22.78 -14.19 -11.18
CA GLY A 116 22.51 -15.40 -10.40
C GLY A 116 23.29 -15.41 -9.09
N GLU A 117 24.56 -15.02 -9.14
CA GLU A 117 25.39 -14.84 -7.94
C GLU A 117 24.83 -13.78 -7.00
N VAL A 118 24.39 -12.63 -7.51
CA VAL A 118 23.80 -11.55 -6.69
C VAL A 118 22.54 -12.03 -5.98
N LEU A 119 21.64 -12.72 -6.69
CA LEU A 119 20.40 -13.25 -6.12
C LEU A 119 20.67 -14.31 -5.05
N LEU A 120 21.60 -15.24 -5.31
CA LEU A 120 21.98 -16.29 -4.36
C LEU A 120 22.74 -15.75 -3.15
N ALA A 121 23.48 -14.65 -3.30
CA ALA A 121 24.21 -13.99 -2.22
C ALA A 121 23.34 -13.04 -1.38
N ARG A 122 22.17 -12.61 -1.86
CA ARG A 122 21.31 -11.67 -1.16
C ARG A 122 20.92 -12.21 0.23
N ARG A 123 21.25 -11.44 1.26
CA ARG A 123 20.83 -11.70 2.65
C ARG A 123 20.20 -10.44 3.23
N THR A 124 19.35 -10.61 4.22
CA THR A 124 18.93 -9.52 5.09
C THR A 124 20.02 -9.40 6.16
N HIS A 125 20.87 -8.37 6.05
CA HIS A 125 22.04 -8.24 6.92
C HIS A 125 21.69 -7.55 8.23
N VAL A 126 21.89 -8.28 9.34
CA VAL A 126 21.91 -7.71 10.69
C VAL A 126 22.90 -8.53 11.55
N PRO A 127 23.92 -7.93 12.21
CA PRO A 127 24.23 -6.50 12.27
C PRO A 127 24.86 -5.95 10.98
N TRP A 128 24.84 -4.62 10.83
CA TRP A 128 25.49 -3.90 9.73
C TRP A 128 27.01 -3.84 9.91
N SER A 129 27.75 -3.59 8.83
CA SER A 129 29.22 -3.59 8.84
C SER A 129 29.87 -2.47 9.67
N GLY A 130 29.10 -1.44 10.06
CA GLY A 130 29.63 -0.23 10.70
C GLY A 130 30.42 0.68 9.75
N THR A 131 30.56 0.31 8.48
CA THR A 131 31.19 1.17 7.46
C THR A 131 30.15 2.16 6.92
N PRO A 132 30.44 3.48 6.91
CA PRO A 132 29.54 4.46 6.31
C PRO A 132 29.23 4.17 4.84
N MET A 133 28.02 4.51 4.41
CA MET A 133 27.67 4.53 3.00
C MET A 133 28.18 5.83 2.37
N THR A 134 28.50 5.83 1.08
CA THR A 134 28.86 7.06 0.36
C THR A 134 27.65 7.65 -0.35
N ALA A 135 27.60 8.98 -0.52
CA ALA A 135 26.52 9.63 -1.27
C ALA A 135 26.30 9.06 -2.70
N PRO A 136 27.33 8.71 -3.50
CA PRO A 136 27.14 8.03 -4.79
C PRO A 136 26.49 6.64 -4.69
N ARG A 137 26.73 5.89 -3.61
CA ARG A 137 26.06 4.59 -3.38
C ARG A 137 24.59 4.77 -2.99
N LEU A 138 24.30 5.73 -2.12
CA LEU A 138 22.91 6.11 -1.79
C LEU A 138 22.17 6.58 -3.05
N SER A 139 22.81 7.43 -3.84
CA SER A 139 22.32 7.91 -5.14
C SER A 139 21.92 6.77 -6.07
N ARG A 140 22.79 5.75 -6.23
CA ARG A 140 22.49 4.53 -6.99
C ARG A 140 21.23 3.83 -6.50
N VAL A 141 21.14 3.53 -5.21
CA VAL A 141 19.98 2.82 -4.65
C VAL A 141 18.68 3.61 -4.89
N LEU A 142 18.68 4.91 -4.63
CA LEU A 142 17.50 5.75 -4.80
C LEU A 142 17.08 5.87 -6.27
N ALA A 143 18.04 5.99 -7.19
CA ALA A 143 17.77 6.04 -8.62
C ALA A 143 17.14 4.74 -9.13
N ASP A 144 17.66 3.59 -8.72
CA ASP A 144 17.20 2.28 -9.21
C ASP A 144 15.82 1.92 -8.66
N VAL A 145 15.62 2.06 -7.34
CA VAL A 145 14.36 1.71 -6.67
C VAL A 145 13.20 2.56 -7.18
N ASN A 146 13.47 3.82 -7.55
CA ASN A 146 12.44 4.74 -8.03
C ASN A 146 12.31 4.78 -9.55
N ARG A 147 13.10 4.04 -10.32
CA ARG A 147 13.01 4.04 -11.79
C ARG A 147 11.60 3.70 -12.30
N PRO A 148 10.93 2.62 -11.83
CA PRO A 148 9.57 2.29 -12.28
C PRO A 148 8.57 3.40 -11.96
N LEU A 149 8.66 4.00 -10.77
CA LEU A 149 7.83 5.13 -10.37
C LEU A 149 8.02 6.34 -11.30
N VAL A 150 9.28 6.67 -11.62
CA VAL A 150 9.61 7.80 -12.51
C VAL A 150 9.03 7.57 -13.90
N ASP A 151 9.22 6.37 -14.46
CA ASP A 151 8.75 6.03 -15.80
C ASP A 151 7.22 6.09 -15.89
N LEU A 152 6.52 5.55 -14.88
CA LEU A 152 5.06 5.61 -14.79
C LEU A 152 4.53 7.04 -14.65
N ARG A 153 5.08 7.84 -13.74
CA ARG A 153 4.64 9.24 -13.55
C ARG A 153 4.92 10.10 -14.77
N ARG A 154 6.09 9.94 -15.40
CA ARG A 154 6.42 10.62 -16.67
C ARG A 154 5.47 10.20 -17.79
N ARG A 155 5.05 8.93 -17.85
CA ARG A 155 4.07 8.45 -18.82
C ARG A 155 2.70 9.09 -18.56
N ALA A 156 2.24 9.05 -17.31
CA ALA A 156 0.99 9.66 -16.92
C ALA A 156 0.96 11.17 -17.22
N GLU A 157 2.03 11.90 -16.90
CA GLU A 157 2.19 13.33 -17.19
C GLU A 157 2.08 13.66 -18.69
N ARG A 158 2.50 12.76 -19.57
CA ARG A 158 2.37 12.93 -21.03
C ARG A 158 1.01 12.55 -21.58
N GLU A 159 0.36 11.54 -21.00
CA GLU A 159 -0.82 10.90 -21.59
C GLU A 159 -2.15 11.32 -20.95
N TYR A 160 -2.17 11.88 -19.74
CA TYR A 160 -3.41 12.07 -18.96
C TYR A 160 -4.46 12.95 -19.67
N THR A 161 -4.05 13.88 -20.53
CA THR A 161 -4.98 14.75 -21.26
C THR A 161 -5.76 13.98 -22.33
N SER A 162 -5.10 13.06 -23.05
CA SER A 162 -5.74 12.27 -24.13
C SER A 162 -6.34 10.96 -23.63
N ARG A 163 -5.78 10.39 -22.57
CA ARG A 163 -6.20 9.13 -21.93
C ARG A 163 -6.12 9.24 -20.40
N PRO A 164 -7.09 9.92 -19.75
CA PRO A 164 -7.09 10.15 -18.30
C PRO A 164 -6.92 8.89 -17.44
N SER A 165 -7.44 7.74 -17.87
CA SER A 165 -7.32 6.44 -17.19
C SER A 165 -5.88 5.98 -16.96
N VAL A 166 -4.89 6.56 -17.65
CA VAL A 166 -3.46 6.34 -17.32
C VAL A 166 -3.13 6.69 -15.86
N LEU A 167 -3.90 7.58 -15.23
CA LEU A 167 -3.78 7.93 -13.80
C LEU A 167 -4.18 6.79 -12.87
N LEU A 168 -4.91 5.78 -13.36
CA LEU A 168 -5.32 4.60 -12.58
C LEU A 168 -4.28 3.48 -12.64
N GLU A 169 -3.25 3.59 -13.49
CA GLU A 169 -2.16 2.62 -13.60
C GLU A 169 -1.21 2.77 -12.38
N ASN A 170 -1.59 2.18 -11.22
CA ASN A 170 -1.05 2.55 -9.90
C ASN A 170 -0.13 1.50 -9.23
N THR A 171 0.79 0.84 -9.95
CA THR A 171 1.74 -0.03 -9.25
C THR A 171 2.74 0.77 -8.38
N TYR A 172 2.93 2.07 -8.65
CA TYR A 172 3.86 2.95 -7.92
C TYR A 172 3.44 4.44 -7.91
N GLY A 173 2.19 4.76 -8.25
CA GLY A 173 1.74 6.14 -8.45
C GLY A 173 1.72 6.95 -7.16
N ASP A 174 1.20 6.35 -6.08
CA ASP A 174 0.90 7.04 -4.82
C ASP A 174 1.99 6.90 -3.75
N ILE A 175 3.09 6.21 -4.06
CA ILE A 175 4.18 5.95 -3.12
C ILE A 175 5.20 7.09 -3.18
N GLU A 176 5.73 7.50 -2.03
CA GLU A 176 6.80 8.48 -1.93
C GLU A 176 7.97 7.90 -1.14
N THR A 177 9.19 8.25 -1.54
CA THR A 177 10.41 7.75 -0.88
C THR A 177 10.92 8.77 0.13
N TYR A 178 11.03 8.34 1.39
CA TYR A 178 11.69 9.10 2.45
C TYR A 178 12.92 8.35 2.94
N VAL A 179 13.97 9.09 3.29
CA VAL A 179 15.26 8.55 3.71
C VAL A 179 15.63 9.16 5.05
N ALA A 180 15.76 8.31 6.07
CA ALA A 180 16.43 8.67 7.32
C ALA A 180 17.93 8.40 7.15
N VAL A 181 18.72 9.47 7.17
CA VAL A 181 20.17 9.44 7.00
C VAL A 181 20.82 9.47 8.38
N PHE A 182 21.73 8.52 8.63
CA PHE A 182 22.53 8.48 9.85
C PHE A 182 24.04 8.47 9.55
N ASP A 183 24.51 7.48 8.78
CA ASP A 183 25.93 7.30 8.41
C ASP A 183 26.11 7.29 6.90
N VAL A 184 25.98 8.47 6.28
CA VAL A 184 26.23 8.67 4.84
C VAL A 184 27.22 9.80 4.63
N GLU A 185 28.38 9.48 4.08
CA GLU A 185 29.40 10.47 3.75
C GLU A 185 28.88 11.48 2.72
N GLY A 186 28.95 12.77 3.07
CA GLY A 186 28.48 13.87 2.22
C GLY A 186 26.99 14.18 2.34
N VAL A 187 26.26 13.54 3.27
CA VAL A 187 24.87 13.87 3.59
C VAL A 187 24.72 13.99 5.10
N GLU A 188 24.27 15.16 5.57
CA GLU A 188 24.04 15.40 6.99
C GLU A 188 22.96 14.47 7.57
N PRO A 189 23.05 14.08 8.85
CA PRO A 189 21.99 13.32 9.50
C PRO A 189 20.64 14.04 9.52
N GLY A 190 19.59 13.31 9.20
CA GLY A 190 18.22 13.84 9.15
C GLY A 190 17.24 12.97 8.37
N LEU A 191 15.99 13.43 8.32
CA LEU A 191 14.92 12.87 7.49
C LEU A 191 14.76 13.71 6.22
N TYR A 192 14.79 13.03 5.09
CA TYR A 192 14.70 13.63 3.76
C TYR A 192 13.56 13.02 2.95
N HIS A 193 12.91 13.84 2.13
CA HIS A 193 12.09 13.37 1.00
C HIS A 193 12.97 13.28 -0.22
N TYR A 194 12.97 12.13 -0.91
CA TYR A 194 13.65 12.00 -2.18
C TYR A 194 12.72 12.50 -3.30
N ALA A 195 13.14 13.52 -4.03
CA ALA A 195 12.45 14.02 -5.22
C ALA A 195 13.07 13.37 -6.47
N PRO A 196 12.48 12.28 -7.00
CA PRO A 196 13.14 11.44 -8.00
C PRO A 196 13.24 12.09 -9.38
N ASP A 197 12.39 13.06 -9.70
CA ASP A 197 12.41 13.79 -10.96
C ASP A 197 13.57 14.79 -11.08
N ARG A 198 14.11 15.23 -9.93
CA ARG A 198 15.26 16.15 -9.81
C ARG A 198 16.50 15.48 -9.24
N HIS A 199 16.39 14.20 -8.86
CA HIS A 199 17.46 13.45 -8.21
C HIS A 199 18.08 14.20 -7.01
N GLN A 200 17.23 14.62 -6.07
CA GLN A 200 17.63 15.42 -4.92
C GLN A 200 16.97 14.93 -3.62
N LEU A 201 17.63 15.19 -2.50
CA LEU A 201 17.08 15.02 -1.15
C LEU A 201 16.60 16.37 -0.63
N CYS A 202 15.30 16.50 -0.34
CA CYS A 202 14.70 17.66 0.31
C CYS A 202 14.63 17.42 1.81
N LEU A 203 15.22 18.31 2.61
CA LEU A 203 15.25 18.20 4.07
C LEU A 203 13.83 18.34 4.65
N VAL A 204 13.37 17.31 5.37
CA VAL A 204 12.11 17.33 6.12
C VAL A 204 12.37 17.70 7.56
N ARG A 205 13.40 17.08 8.17
CA ARG A 205 13.80 17.33 9.56
C ARG A 205 15.29 17.05 9.74
N ARG A 206 16.02 18.03 10.25
CA ARG A 206 17.44 17.89 10.58
C ARG A 206 17.63 17.19 11.92
N GLY A 207 18.74 16.47 12.08
CA GLY A 207 19.20 15.97 13.37
C GLY A 207 19.41 14.46 13.39
N GLU A 208 19.94 13.97 14.50
CA GLU A 208 20.04 12.53 14.73
C GLU A 208 18.70 11.97 15.21
N LEU A 209 18.12 11.07 14.41
CA LEU A 209 16.77 10.52 14.57
C LEU A 209 16.76 9.01 14.85
N ARG A 210 17.94 8.38 15.02
CA ARG A 210 18.06 6.93 15.15
C ARG A 210 17.24 6.35 16.30
N GLU A 211 17.28 6.97 17.49
CA GLU A 211 16.48 6.49 18.63
C GLU A 211 14.97 6.62 18.39
N GLU A 212 14.54 7.68 17.71
CA GLU A 212 13.12 7.85 17.34
C GLU A 212 12.69 6.79 16.34
N VAL A 213 13.52 6.53 15.31
CA VAL A 213 13.28 5.49 14.31
C VAL A 213 13.23 4.12 14.98
N ARG A 214 14.20 3.80 15.83
CA ARG A 214 14.23 2.54 16.60
C ARG A 214 12.97 2.37 17.46
N THR A 215 12.51 3.44 18.09
CA THR A 215 11.28 3.42 18.89
C THR A 215 10.03 3.27 18.02
N ALA A 216 9.97 3.89 16.85
CA ALA A 216 8.84 3.78 15.93
C ALA A 216 8.68 2.34 15.38
N PHE A 217 9.77 1.60 15.25
CA PHE A 217 9.78 0.20 14.78
C PHE A 217 9.83 -0.81 15.94
N THR A 218 9.08 -0.58 17.02
CA THR A 218 9.01 -1.48 18.19
C THR A 218 8.85 -2.95 17.76
N GLY A 219 9.75 -3.81 18.22
CA GLY A 219 9.83 -5.23 17.82
C GLY A 219 11.01 -5.55 16.91
N GLN A 220 11.68 -4.54 16.35
CA GLN A 220 13.00 -4.70 15.73
C GLN A 220 14.08 -4.24 16.72
N GLU A 221 14.67 -5.17 17.47
CA GLU A 221 15.73 -4.88 18.46
C GLU A 221 16.96 -4.16 17.88
N ARG A 222 17.07 -4.12 16.55
CA ARG A 222 18.25 -3.68 15.81
C ARG A 222 17.88 -2.71 14.68
N ALA A 223 16.93 -1.80 14.90
CA ALA A 223 16.63 -0.68 13.99
C ALA A 223 17.49 0.55 14.34
#